data_AF-A0AAP0ATX7-F1
#
_entry.id   AF-A0AAP0ATX7-F1
#
_cell.length_a   1.000
_cell.length_b   1.000
_cell.length_c   1.000
_cell.angle_alpha   90.00
_cell.angle_beta   90.00
_cell.angle_gamma   90.00
#
_symmetry.space_group_name_H-M   'P 1'
#
loop_
_entity.id
_entity.type
_entity.pdbx_description
1 polymer ?
#
loop_
_entity_poly.entity_id
_entity_poly.type
_entity_poly.pdbx_seq_one_letter_code
_entity_poly.pdbx_strand_id
1 'polypeptide(L)'
;MATSRDVREIISKLSSDISKTRDEGIRLLNNWLEGESSISFCRLLAKNTAGTGPTEIPHDESWPFLVTLLTKCIALEISASKKRHPKLLLAKTLRLTIQCAEDPKLSG
;
A
#
# COMPACT_ATOMS: atom_id res chain seq x y z
N MET A 1 0.01 -9.93 14.89
CA MET A 1 0.80 -8.68 14.77
C MET A 1 1.45 -8.68 13.40
N ALA A 2 1.42 -7.56 12.69
CA ALA A 2 2.11 -7.42 11.41
C ALA A 2 3.63 -7.52 11.54
N THR A 3 4.28 -8.05 10.51
CA THR A 3 5.73 -8.22 10.40
C THR A 3 6.23 -7.69 9.05
N SER A 4 7.56 -7.50 8.95
CA SER A 4 8.23 -7.14 7.70
C SER A 4 7.91 -8.11 6.55
N ARG A 5 7.69 -9.40 6.84
CA ARG A 5 7.30 -10.40 5.83
C ARG A 5 5.95 -10.07 5.20
N ASP A 6 4.98 -9.63 5.99
CA ASP A 6 3.64 -9.28 5.51
C ASP A 6 3.70 -8.07 4.57
N VAL A 7 4.51 -7.06 4.93
CA VAL A 7 4.74 -5.87 4.11
C VAL A 7 5.43 -6.24 2.79
N ARG A 8 6.48 -7.07 2.84
CA ARG A 8 7.21 -7.54 1.64
C ARG A 8 6.33 -8.37 0.71
N GLU A 9 5.42 -9.18 1.25
CA GLU A 9 4.49 -9.95 0.42
C GLU A 9 3.58 -9.01 -0.39
N ILE A 10 3.02 -7.99 0.26
CA ILE A 10 2.19 -6.98 -0.41
C ILE A 10 3.00 -6.27 -1.50
N ILE A 11 4.20 -5.79 -1.17
CA ILE A 11 5.09 -5.10 -2.12
C ILE A 11 5.42 -5.99 -3.32
N SER A 12 5.78 -7.24 -3.07
CA SER A 12 6.11 -8.21 -4.11
C SER A 12 4.93 -8.42 -5.07
N LYS A 13 3.72 -8.59 -4.51
CA LYS A 13 2.49 -8.74 -5.30
C LYS A 13 2.14 -7.48 -6.09
N LEU A 14 2.24 -6.30 -5.46
CA LEU A 14 1.92 -5.01 -6.10
C LEU A 14 2.93 -4.62 -7.19
N SER A 15 4.18 -5.03 -7.05
CA SER A 15 5.26 -4.79 -8.03
C SER A 15 5.23 -5.77 -9.21
N SER A 16 4.34 -6.75 -9.19
CA SER A 16 4.24 -7.73 -10.27
C SER A 16 3.69 -7.12 -11.56
N ASP A 17 4.29 -7.52 -12.69
CA ASP A 17 3.77 -7.20 -14.03
C ASP A 17 2.45 -7.95 -14.34
N ILE A 18 2.09 -8.95 -13.53
CA ILE A 18 0.88 -9.75 -13.70
C ILE A 18 -0.29 -9.05 -13.01
N SER A 19 -1.30 -8.65 -13.80
CA SER A 19 -2.49 -7.92 -13.30
C SER A 19 -3.24 -8.66 -12.20
N LYS A 20 -3.41 -9.99 -12.32
CA LYS A 20 -4.07 -10.82 -11.29
C LYS A 20 -3.29 -10.83 -9.97
N THR A 21 -1.97 -10.94 -10.03
CA THR A 21 -1.10 -10.92 -8.84
C THR A 21 -1.17 -9.57 -8.14
N ARG A 22 -1.22 -8.47 -8.92
CA ARG A 22 -1.42 -7.13 -8.37
C ARG A 22 -2.78 -6.97 -7.70
N ASP A 23 -3.85 -7.51 -8.29
CA ASP A 23 -5.19 -7.52 -7.68
C ASP A 23 -5.21 -8.27 -6.34
N GLU A 24 -4.49 -9.38 -6.21
CA GLU A 24 -4.31 -10.08 -4.94
C GLU A 24 -3.57 -9.20 -3.92
N GLY A 25 -2.50 -8.52 -4.33
CA GLY A 25 -1.76 -7.60 -3.48
C GLY A 25 -2.64 -6.45 -2.96
N ILE A 26 -3.53 -5.92 -3.80
CA ILE A 26 -4.48 -4.86 -3.43
C ILE A 26 -5.49 -5.38 -2.39
N ARG A 27 -6.02 -6.59 -2.57
CA ARG A 27 -6.94 -7.20 -1.60
C ARG A 27 -6.26 -7.50 -0.28
N LEU A 28 -5.04 -8.04 -0.33
CA LEU A 28 -4.25 -8.34 0.85
C LEU A 28 -3.96 -7.07 1.65
N LEU A 29 -3.54 -5.99 0.98
CA LEU A 29 -3.33 -4.70 1.62
C LEU A 29 -4.63 -4.17 2.23
N ASN A 30 -5.75 -4.24 1.52
CA ASN A 30 -7.03 -3.77 2.01
C ASN A 30 -7.44 -4.52 3.30
N ASN A 31 -7.31 -5.84 3.32
CA ASN A 31 -7.54 -6.65 4.52
C ASN A 31 -6.64 -6.25 5.71
N TRP A 32 -5.39 -5.87 5.44
CA TRP A 32 -4.49 -5.38 6.49
C TRP A 32 -4.90 -4.02 7.04
N LEU A 33 -5.41 -3.13 6.19
CA LEU A 33 -5.85 -1.79 6.56
C LEU A 33 -7.25 -1.76 7.19
N GLU A 34 -8.02 -2.83 7.08
CA GLU A 34 -9.32 -2.98 7.73
C GLU A 34 -9.22 -3.70 9.09
N GLY A 35 -10.14 -3.39 9.99
CA GLY A 35 -10.29 -4.07 11.29
C GLY A 35 -9.13 -3.85 12.28
N GLU A 36 -9.01 -4.75 13.26
CA GLU A 36 -8.03 -4.64 14.35
C GLU A 36 -6.57 -4.82 13.90
N SER A 37 -6.34 -5.56 12.80
CA SER A 37 -5.01 -5.77 12.22
C SER A 37 -4.35 -4.48 11.75
N SER A 38 -5.16 -3.49 11.36
CA SER A 38 -4.72 -2.18 10.86
C SER A 38 -3.78 -1.47 11.79
N ILE A 39 -4.04 -1.50 13.11
CA ILE A 39 -3.24 -0.80 14.10
C ILE A 39 -1.80 -1.30 14.10
N SER A 40 -1.62 -2.63 14.12
CA SER A 40 -0.28 -3.23 14.16
C SER A 40 0.49 -3.02 12.85
N PHE A 41 -0.22 -3.06 11.72
CA PHE A 41 0.36 -2.88 10.39
C PHE A 41 0.77 -1.43 10.14
N CYS A 42 -0.10 -0.48 10.47
CA CYS A 42 0.16 0.94 10.30
C CYS A 42 1.30 1.42 11.19
N ARG A 43 1.38 0.95 12.44
CA ARG A 43 2.51 1.25 13.34
C ARG A 43 3.85 0.74 12.80
N LEU A 44 3.85 -0.44 12.17
CA LEU A 44 5.07 -0.98 11.54
C LEU A 44 5.53 -0.09 10.38
N LEU A 45 4.61 0.29 9.49
CA LEU A 45 4.91 1.20 8.39
C LEU A 45 5.33 2.59 8.86
N ALA A 46 4.69 3.12 9.91
CA ALA A 46 5.04 4.42 10.50
C ALA A 46 6.45 4.39 11.10
N LYS A 47 6.78 3.33 11.85
CA LYS A 47 8.14 3.12 12.39
C LYS A 47 9.19 3.07 11.28
N ASN A 48 8.90 2.35 10.19
CA ASN A 48 9.80 2.26 9.05
C ASN A 48 9.94 3.60 8.30
N THR A 49 8.87 4.42 8.29
CA THR A 49 8.86 5.75 7.67
C THR A 49 9.60 6.79 8.51
N ALA A 50 9.48 6.74 9.83
CA ALA A 50 10.18 7.64 10.75
C ALA A 50 11.72 7.48 10.71
N GLY A 51 12.20 6.31 10.28
CA GLY A 51 13.62 6.01 10.11
C GLY A 51 14.26 6.59 8.85
N THR A 52 13.48 7.16 7.92
CA THR A 52 14.00 7.73 6.66
C THR A 52 14.03 9.25 6.73
N GLY A 53 15.19 9.86 6.51
CA GLY A 53 15.32 11.31 6.38
C GLY A 53 14.55 11.85 5.15
N PRO A 54 14.20 13.15 5.10
CA PRO A 54 13.42 13.74 4.00
C PRO A 54 14.10 13.66 2.62
N THR A 55 15.38 13.32 2.57
CA THR A 55 16.20 13.16 1.35
C THR A 55 16.57 11.70 1.05
N GLU A 56 16.18 10.76 1.90
CA GLU A 56 16.51 9.35 1.69
C GLU A 56 15.44 8.66 0.84
N ILE A 57 15.88 7.73 0.00
CA ILE A 57 14.97 6.90 -0.79
C ILE A 57 14.10 6.14 0.22
N PRO A 58 12.76 6.23 0.12
CA PRO A 58 11.88 5.53 1.05
C PRO A 58 12.24 4.04 1.06
N HIS A 59 12.60 3.51 2.22
CA HIS A 59 12.82 2.07 2.38
C HIS A 59 11.60 1.31 1.84
N ASP A 60 11.84 0.14 1.24
CA ASP A 60 10.82 -0.67 0.56
C ASP A 60 9.58 -0.89 1.44
N GLU A 61 9.71 -0.87 2.76
CA GLU A 61 8.64 -1.13 3.73
C GLU A 61 8.07 0.13 4.40
N SER A 62 7.97 1.25 3.69
CA SER A 62 7.50 2.54 4.21
C SER A 62 6.17 3.00 3.58
N TRP A 63 5.48 3.95 4.22
CA TRP A 63 4.28 4.56 3.66
C TRP A 63 4.50 5.23 2.30
N PRO A 64 5.54 6.08 2.10
CA PRO A 64 5.76 6.72 0.80
C PRO A 64 6.04 5.71 -0.31
N PHE A 65 6.76 4.64 0.00
CA PHE A 65 7.01 3.56 -0.96
C PHE A 65 5.71 2.87 -1.38
N LEU A 66 4.87 2.50 -0.41
CA LEU A 66 3.60 1.83 -0.65
C LEU A 66 2.62 2.71 -1.46
N VAL A 67 2.52 4.00 -1.13
CA VAL A 67 1.69 4.97 -1.87
C VAL A 67 2.19 5.15 -3.31
N THR A 68 3.52 5.23 -3.49
CA THR A 68 4.12 5.30 -4.83
C THR A 68 3.78 4.06 -5.66
N LEU A 69 3.86 2.87 -5.05
CA LEU A 69 3.57 1.62 -5.72
C LEU A 69 2.09 1.50 -6.11
N LEU A 70 1.16 1.86 -5.21
CA LEU A 70 -0.27 1.93 -5.52
C LEU A 70 -0.59 2.92 -6.63
N THR A 71 0.09 4.06 -6.66
CA THR A 71 -0.09 5.07 -7.72
C THR A 71 0.34 4.52 -9.08
N LYS A 72 1.46 3.78 -9.14
CA LYS A 72 1.87 3.04 -10.35
C LYS A 72 0.84 1.98 -10.75
N CYS A 73 0.30 1.23 -9.80
CA CYS A 73 -0.76 0.25 -10.05
C CYS A 73 -2.00 0.89 -10.72
N ILE A 74 -2.40 2.07 -10.24
CA ILE A 74 -3.51 2.86 -10.78
C ILE A 74 -3.20 3.38 -12.18
N ALA A 75 -2.01 3.93 -12.40
CA ALA A 75 -1.60 4.42 -13.72
C ALA A 75 -1.62 3.30 -14.78
N LEU A 76 -1.15 2.11 -14.42
CA LEU A 76 -1.21 0.92 -15.27
C LEU A 76 -2.65 0.48 -15.54
N GLU A 77 -3.51 0.48 -14.53
CA GLU A 77 -4.92 0.12 -14.68
C GLU A 77 -5.65 1.08 -15.63
N ILE A 78 -5.45 2.39 -15.45
CA ILE A 78 -6.05 3.42 -16.32
C ILE A 78 -5.56 3.23 -17.76
N SER A 79 -4.26 2.99 -17.94
CA SER A 79 -3.65 2.80 -19.28
C SER A 79 -4.20 1.55 -19.98
N ALA A 80 -4.46 0.47 -19.23
CA ALA A 80 -5.03 -0.77 -19.76
C ALA A 80 -6.55 -0.66 -20.01
N SER A 81 -7.24 0.22 -19.30
CA SER A 81 -8.71 0.30 -19.26
C SER A 81 -9.33 1.13 -20.38
N LYS A 82 -8.68 1.30 -21.55
CA LYS A 82 -9.13 2.20 -22.65
C LYS A 82 -10.62 2.10 -23.08
N LYS A 83 -11.30 0.98 -22.77
CA LYS A 83 -12.75 0.76 -23.03
C LYS A 83 -13.56 0.34 -21.79
N ARG A 84 -12.95 0.19 -20.63
CA ARG A 84 -13.58 -0.29 -19.39
C ARG A 84 -13.37 0.72 -18.28
N HIS A 85 -14.27 0.76 -17.30
CA HIS A 85 -14.03 1.61 -16.13
C HIS A 85 -12.89 1.02 -15.28
N PRO A 86 -11.94 1.85 -14.82
CA PRO A 86 -10.90 1.40 -13.88
C PRO A 86 -11.51 0.76 -12.62
N LYS A 87 -10.83 -0.23 -12.06
CA LYS A 87 -11.31 -0.94 -10.87
C LYS A 87 -11.45 0.00 -9.67
N LEU A 88 -12.67 0.10 -9.14
CA LEU A 88 -12.98 0.92 -7.95
C LEU A 88 -12.15 0.53 -6.72
N LEU A 89 -11.79 -0.76 -6.59
CA LEU A 89 -11.02 -1.26 -5.45
C LEU A 89 -9.67 -0.55 -5.30
N LEU A 90 -8.98 -0.26 -6.41
CA LEU A 90 -7.71 0.47 -6.38
C LEU A 90 -7.85 1.86 -5.75
N ALA A 91 -8.86 2.62 -6.18
CA ALA A 91 -9.14 3.94 -5.65
C ALA A 91 -9.52 3.91 -4.16
N LYS A 92 -10.33 2.91 -3.76
CA LYS A 92 -10.67 2.69 -2.35
C LYS A 92 -9.44 2.37 -1.50
N THR A 93 -8.60 1.44 -1.96
CA THR A 93 -7.37 1.06 -1.24
C THR A 93 -6.40 2.23 -1.13
N LEU A 94 -6.21 3.03 -2.20
CA LEU A 94 -5.36 4.23 -2.13
C LEU A 94 -5.89 5.21 -1.09
N ARG A 95 -7.20 5.50 -1.09
CA ARG A 95 -7.82 6.39 -0.10
C ARG A 95 -7.57 5.89 1.32
N LEU A 96 -7.82 4.61 1.60
CA LEU A 96 -7.60 4.00 2.93
C LEU A 96 -6.12 4.09 3.33
N THR A 97 -5.20 3.81 2.40
CA THR A 97 -3.75 3.88 2.64
C THR A 97 -3.34 5.29 3.07
N ILE A 98 -3.82 6.33 2.36
CA ILE A 98 -3.54 7.73 2.71
C ILE A 98 -4.14 8.07 4.08
N GLN A 99 -5.41 7.70 4.33
CA GLN A 99 -6.07 7.95 5.61
C GLN A 99 -5.31 7.32 6.78
N CYS A 100 -4.81 6.10 6.62
CA CYS A 100 -4.02 5.42 7.64
C CYS A 100 -2.63 6.04 7.82
N ALA A 101 -2.00 6.50 6.73
CA ALA A 101 -0.68 7.16 6.79
C ALA A 101 -0.74 8.53 7.47
N GLU A 102 -1.86 9.24 7.34
CA GLU A 102 -2.08 10.56 7.96
C GLU A 102 -2.72 10.48 9.35
N ASP A 103 -3.16 9.29 9.80
CA ASP A 103 -3.81 9.14 11.11
C ASP A 103 -2.77 9.22 12.24
N PRO A 104 -2.82 10.26 13.10
CA PRO A 104 -1.88 10.40 14.21
C PRO A 104 -2.03 9.28 15.27
N LYS A 105 -3.19 8.62 15.36
CA LYS A 105 -3.42 7.50 16.29
C LYS A 105 -2.70 6.23 15.85
N LEU A 106 -2.41 6.11 14.56
CA LEU A 106 -1.75 4.96 13.94
C LEU A 106 -0.25 5.21 13.72
N SER A 107 0.19 6.46 13.81
CA SER A 107 1.57 6.88 13.57
C SER A 107 2.57 6.46 14.67
N GLY A 108 2.09 5.97 15.82
CA GLY A 108 2.95 5.42 16.88
C GLY A 108 3.51 6.50 17.81
#